data_AF-X1KGE9-F1
#
_entry.id   AF-X1KGE9-F1
#
_cell.length_a   1.000
_cell.length_b   1.000
_cell.length_c   1.000
_cell.angle_alpha   90.00
_cell.angle_beta   90.00
_cell.angle_gamma   90.00
#
_symmetry.space_group_name_H-M   'P 1'
#
loop_
_entity.id
_entity.type
_entity.pdbx_description
1 polymer ?
#
loop_
_entity_poly.entity_id
_entity_poly.type
_entity_poly.pdbx_seq_one_letter_code
_entity_poly.pdbx_strand_id
1 'polypeptide(L)'
;GIRPIGGVLLFGPPGCGKTLLAEAIASESQSNFITIKGPELMSKWVGESEKNIRGIFAKARELAPSIIYFEEIFILHKQFLDDFNGNCLVYINFW
;
A
#
# COMPACT_ATOMS: atom_id res chain seq x y z
N GLY A 1 26.44 -5.46 5.82
CA GLY A 1 25.48 -4.36 5.61
C GLY A 1 24.11 -4.77 6.12
N ILE A 2 23.34 -3.83 6.67
CA ILE A 2 21.98 -4.08 7.16
C ILE A 2 21.03 -4.13 5.96
N ARG A 3 20.14 -5.12 5.91
CA ARG A 3 19.15 -5.20 4.83
C ARG A 3 18.11 -4.08 4.98
N PRO A 4 17.73 -3.38 3.89
CA PRO A 4 16.68 -2.38 3.95
C PRO A 4 15.35 -3.02 4.37
N ILE A 5 14.51 -2.21 5.02
CA ILE A 5 13.20 -2.63 5.51
C ILE A 5 12.28 -2.83 4.30
N GLY A 6 11.60 -3.97 4.21
CA GLY A 6 10.77 -4.34 3.06
C GLY A 6 9.34 -3.80 3.06
N GLY A 7 8.98 -2.92 4.01
CA GLY A 7 7.64 -2.33 4.10
C GLY A 7 7.30 -1.77 5.49
N VAL A 8 6.28 -0.91 5.55
CA VAL A 8 5.77 -0.24 6.76
C VAL A 8 4.25 -0.36 6.82
N LEU A 9 3.66 -0.63 7.98
CA LEU A 9 2.20 -0.58 8.16
C LEU A 9 1.85 0.66 9.00
N LEU A 10 0.99 1.53 8.47
CA LEU A 10 0.48 2.71 9.18
C LEU A 10 -0.93 2.43 9.72
N PHE A 11 -1.03 2.08 10.99
CA PHE A 11 -2.31 1.77 11.62
C PHE A 11 -2.81 2.88 12.56
N GLY A 12 -4.13 3.08 12.64
CA GLY A 12 -4.79 3.85 13.71
C GLY A 12 -6.16 4.40 13.31
N PRO A 13 -6.86 5.10 14.22
CA PRO A 13 -8.19 5.68 13.94
C PRO A 13 -8.19 6.68 12.76
N PRO A 14 -9.35 7.00 12.17
CA PRO A 14 -9.41 7.97 11.09
C PRO A 14 -9.00 9.36 11.62
N GLY A 15 -8.39 10.19 10.76
CA GLY A 15 -7.97 11.53 11.14
C GLY A 15 -6.58 11.66 11.77
N CYS A 16 -5.82 10.57 11.99
CA CYS A 16 -4.43 10.67 12.47
C CYS A 16 -3.39 11.01 11.38
N GLY A 17 -3.80 11.53 10.23
CA GLY A 17 -2.87 11.99 9.18
C GLY A 17 -2.11 10.88 8.43
N LYS A 18 -2.60 9.64 8.41
CA LYS A 18 -1.95 8.52 7.68
C LYS A 18 -1.81 8.81 6.18
N THR A 19 -2.89 9.27 5.54
CA THR A 19 -2.89 9.68 4.13
C THR A 19 -1.98 10.88 3.90
N LEU A 20 -2.02 11.89 4.79
CA LEU A 20 -1.13 13.06 4.71
C LEU A 20 0.35 12.67 4.80
N LEU A 21 0.70 11.70 5.65
CA LEU A 21 2.06 11.19 5.74
C LEU A 21 2.49 10.50 4.44
N ALA A 22 1.60 9.70 3.84
CA ALA A 22 1.87 9.06 2.57
C ALA A 22 2.07 10.07 1.42
N GLU A 23 1.26 11.12 1.37
CA GLU A 23 1.40 12.22 0.42
C GLU A 23 2.70 13.00 0.61
N ALA A 24 3.10 13.26 1.86
CA ALA A 24 4.38 13.87 2.17
C ALA A 24 5.55 12.99 1.69
N ILE A 25 5.50 11.67 1.94
CA ILE A 25 6.49 10.72 1.43
C ILE A 25 6.52 10.71 -0.10
N ALA A 26 5.36 10.76 -0.77
CA ALA A 26 5.28 10.85 -2.22
C ALA A 26 6.00 12.11 -2.74
N SER A 27 5.81 13.24 -2.05
CA SER A 27 6.45 14.51 -2.41
C SER A 27 7.96 14.54 -2.14
N GLU A 28 8.43 13.87 -1.07
CA GLU A 28 9.83 13.96 -0.62
C GLU A 28 10.73 12.82 -1.14
N SER A 29 10.17 11.67 -1.50
CA SER A 29 10.95 10.44 -1.72
C SER A 29 11.85 10.39 -2.94
N GLN A 30 11.81 11.39 -3.85
CA GLN A 30 12.52 11.40 -5.14
C GLN A 30 12.39 10.08 -5.93
N SER A 31 11.34 9.30 -5.64
CA SER A 31 11.11 7.95 -6.13
C SER A 31 9.73 7.88 -6.76
N ASN A 32 9.53 6.95 -7.67
CA ASN A 32 8.23 6.77 -8.31
C ASN A 32 7.20 6.32 -7.28
N PHE A 33 6.17 7.13 -7.03
CA PHE A 33 5.13 6.81 -6.05
C PHE A 33 3.89 6.22 -6.75
N ILE A 34 3.57 4.96 -6.46
CA ILE A 34 2.45 4.23 -7.06
C ILE A 34 1.38 4.05 -5.97
N THR A 35 0.29 4.80 -6.08
CA THR A 35 -0.86 4.66 -5.18
C THR A 35 -1.86 3.66 -5.72
N ILE A 36 -2.35 2.78 -4.85
CA ILE A 36 -3.36 1.77 -5.14
C ILE A 36 -4.45 1.87 -4.07
N LYS A 37 -5.70 2.03 -4.49
CA LYS A 37 -6.84 2.05 -3.56
C LYS A 37 -7.41 0.65 -3.38
N GLY A 38 -7.75 0.28 -2.16
CA GLY A 38 -8.29 -1.03 -1.79
C GLY A 38 -9.50 -1.44 -2.63
N PRO A 39 -10.49 -0.56 -2.86
CA PRO A 39 -11.61 -0.85 -3.77
C PRO A 39 -11.20 -1.16 -5.22
N GLU A 40 -10.10 -0.59 -5.72
CA GLU A 40 -9.58 -0.87 -7.07
C GLU A 40 -8.92 -2.26 -7.16
N LEU A 41 -8.43 -2.78 -6.03
CA LEU A 41 -7.92 -4.15 -5.93
C LEU A 41 -9.02 -5.19 -5.78
N MET A 42 -10.14 -4.81 -5.18
CA MET A 42 -11.29 -5.69 -4.89
C MET A 42 -12.25 -5.74 -6.08
N SER A 43 -11.76 -6.12 -7.26
CA SER A 43 -12.66 -6.56 -8.33
C SER A 43 -13.43 -7.80 -7.86
N LYS A 44 -14.71 -7.94 -8.21
CA LYS A 44 -15.59 -9.06 -7.78
C LYS A 44 -15.10 -10.46 -8.20
N TRP A 45 -13.97 -10.56 -8.90
CA TRP A 45 -13.39 -11.78 -9.46
C TRP A 45 -11.96 -12.00 -8.94
N VAL A 46 -11.80 -13.01 -8.07
CA VAL A 46 -10.56 -13.34 -7.35
C VAL A 46 -9.35 -13.56 -8.30
N GLY A 47 -9.57 -13.98 -9.54
CA GLY A 47 -8.50 -14.20 -10.52
C GLY A 47 -7.99 -12.95 -11.26
N GLU A 48 -8.82 -11.92 -11.41
CA GLU A 48 -8.44 -10.69 -12.12
C GLU A 48 -7.65 -9.73 -11.21
N SER A 49 -8.03 -9.70 -9.93
CA SER A 49 -7.31 -8.97 -8.88
C SER A 49 -5.85 -9.42 -8.73
N GLU A 50 -5.57 -10.73 -8.74
CA GLU A 50 -4.19 -11.23 -8.63
C GLU A 50 -3.34 -10.80 -9.82
N LYS A 51 -3.90 -10.87 -11.04
CA LYS A 51 -3.19 -10.45 -12.26
C LYS A 51 -2.87 -8.95 -12.21
N ASN A 52 -3.80 -8.12 -11.75
CA ASN A 52 -3.58 -6.69 -11.56
C ASN A 52 -2.48 -6.42 -10.54
N ILE A 53 -2.52 -7.08 -9.38
CA ILE A 53 -1.48 -6.93 -8.34
C ILE A 53 -0.10 -7.28 -8.91
N ARG A 54 0.03 -8.42 -9.60
CA ARG A 54 1.29 -8.82 -10.26
C ARG A 54 1.76 -7.79 -11.28
N GLY A 55 0.84 -7.23 -12.08
CA GLY A 55 1.15 -6.17 -13.04
C GLY A 55 1.67 -4.90 -12.37
N ILE A 56 1.08 -4.50 -11.25
CA ILE A 56 1.53 -3.32 -10.51
C ILE A 56 2.93 -3.54 -9.95
N PHE A 57 3.21 -4.71 -9.37
CA PHE A 57 4.56 -5.04 -8.91
C PHE A 57 5.58 -5.11 -10.06
N ALA A 58 5.20 -5.60 -11.24
CA ALA A 58 6.08 -5.61 -12.40
C ALA A 58 6.41 -4.18 -12.86
N LYS A 59 5.40 -3.32 -12.97
CA LYS A 59 5.56 -1.90 -13.31
C LYS A 59 6.42 -1.17 -12.27
N ALA A 60 6.23 -1.44 -10.98
CA ALA A 60 7.02 -0.85 -9.92
C ALA A 60 8.51 -1.21 -10.01
N ARG A 61 8.84 -2.45 -10.45
CA ARG A 61 10.22 -2.87 -10.70
C ARG A 61 10.84 -2.15 -11.90
N GLU A 62 10.08 -1.95 -12.97
CA GLU A 62 10.54 -1.19 -14.14
C GLU A 62 10.78 0.29 -13.80
N LEU A 63 9.99 0.84 -12.88
CA LEU A 63 10.08 2.21 -12.39
C LEU A 63 10.98 2.35 -11.16
N ALA A 64 11.88 1.41 -10.88
CA ALA A 64 12.78 1.53 -9.73
C ALA A 64 13.67 2.80 -9.85
N PRO A 65 13.88 3.57 -8.76
CA PRO A 65 13.36 3.36 -7.40
C PRO A 65 11.87 3.76 -7.28
N SER A 66 11.07 2.94 -6.59
CA SER A 66 9.62 3.16 -6.44
C SER A 66 9.08 2.81 -5.06
N ILE A 67 7.97 3.46 -4.69
CA ILE A 67 7.21 3.24 -3.46
C ILE A 67 5.79 2.84 -3.85
N ILE A 68 5.28 1.75 -3.30
CA ILE A 68 3.91 1.29 -3.53
C ILE A 68 3.07 1.59 -2.29
N TYR A 69 2.11 2.50 -2.44
CA TYR A 69 1.21 2.90 -1.37
C TYR A 69 -0.14 2.23 -1.54
N PHE A 70 -0.57 1.46 -0.53
CA PHE A 70 -1.89 0.84 -0.51
C PHE A 70 -2.81 1.59 0.47
N GLU A 71 -3.82 2.23 -0.08
CA GLU A 71 -4.88 2.91 0.66
C GLU A 71 -6.06 1.96 0.90
N GLU A 72 -6.69 1.98 2.08
CA GLU A 72 -7.93 1.24 2.38
C GLU A 72 -7.88 -0.29 2.11
N ILE A 73 -6.78 -0.96 2.45
CA ILE A 73 -6.76 -2.44 2.41
C ILE A 73 -7.71 -3.00 3.49
N PHE A 74 -8.78 -3.65 3.03
CA PHE A 74 -9.66 -4.46 3.85
C PHE A 74 -9.06 -5.87 4.00
N ILE A 75 -8.65 -6.22 5.21
CA ILE A 75 -8.18 -7.57 5.53
C ILE A 75 -9.43 -8.46 5.64
N LEU A 76 -9.55 -9.55 4.88
CA LEU A 76 -10.80 -10.35 4.85
C LEU A 76 -11.10 -11.19 6.13
N HIS A 77 -10.48 -10.89 7.27
CA HIS A 77 -10.76 -11.58 8.54
C HIS A 77 -11.69 -10.74 9.43
N LYS A 78 -13.00 -10.98 9.26
CA LYS A 78 -14.11 -10.22 9.86
C LYS A 78 -14.09 -10.13 11.39
N GLN A 79 -13.44 -11.08 12.08
CA GLN A 79 -13.44 -11.13 13.56
C GLN A 79 -12.27 -10.39 14.23
N PHE A 80 -11.29 -9.89 13.45
CA PHE A 80 -10.18 -9.07 13.96
C PHE A 80 -10.35 -7.57 13.66
N LEU A 81 -11.45 -7.21 12.99
CA LEU A 81 -11.65 -5.89 12.36
C LEU A 81 -12.81 -5.07 12.92
N ASP A 82 -13.70 -5.64 13.73
CA ASP A 82 -14.81 -4.90 14.31
C ASP A 82 -14.33 -3.81 15.31
N ASP A 83 -13.07 -3.87 15.77
CA ASP A 83 -12.41 -2.83 16.59
C ASP A 83 -11.49 -1.87 15.78
N PHE A 84 -11.22 -2.15 14.49
CA PHE A 84 -10.15 -1.49 13.73
C PHE A 84 -10.69 -0.53 12.68
N ASN A 85 -11.07 0.66 13.13
CA ASN A 85 -11.54 1.75 12.28
C ASN A 85 -10.35 2.51 11.65
N GLY A 86 -9.59 1.87 10.75
CA GLY A 86 -8.60 2.58 9.91
C GLY A 86 -7.33 1.79 9.60
N ASN A 87 -7.19 1.32 8.36
CA ASN A 87 -6.03 0.55 7.92
C ASN A 87 -5.36 1.24 6.73
N CYS A 88 -4.09 1.61 6.88
CA CYS A 88 -3.23 2.10 5.81
C CYS A 88 -1.94 1.25 5.81
N LEU A 89 -1.58 0.64 4.69
CA LEU A 89 -0.43 -0.26 4.59
C LEU A 89 0.54 0.33 3.57
N VAL A 90 1.71 0.77 4.02
CA VAL A 90 2.70 1.45 3.18
C VAL A 90 3.79 0.46 2.78
N TYR A 91 3.64 -0.17 1.64
CA TYR A 91 4.64 -1.12 1.16
C TYR A 91 5.79 -0.38 0.45
N ILE A 92 6.80 0.00 1.23
CA ILE A 92 8.01 0.63 0.70
C ILE A 92 8.99 -0.47 0.29
N ASN A 93 9.23 -0.60 -1.01
CA ASN A 93 10.21 -1.55 -1.54
C ASN A 93 11.36 -0.77 -2.19
N PHE A 94 12.44 -0.58 -1.43
CA PHE A 94 13.70 -0.07 -1.98
C PHE A 94 14.48 -1.24 -2.61
N TRP A 95 14.21 -1.54 -3.88
CA TRP A 95 15.15 -2.33 -4.70
C TRP A 95 16.13 -1.40 -5.40
#